data_AF-A0A9W3SPQ0-F1
#
_entry.id   AF-A0A9W3SPQ0-F1
#
_cell.length_a   1.000
_cell.length_b   1.000
_cell.length_c   1.000
_cell.angle_alpha   90.00
_cell.angle_beta   90.00
_cell.angle_gamma   90.00
#
_symmetry.space_group_name_H-M   'P 1'
#
loop_
_entity.id
_entity.type
_entity.pdbx_description
1 polymer ?
#
loop_
_entity_poly.entity_id
_entity_poly.type
_entity_poly.pdbx_seq_one_letter_code
_entity_poly.pdbx_strand_id
1 'polypeptide(L)'
;MRQQVKKLLLTTSIELLVAPISAYAHPGRTDANGGHTCRTNCEKWGLQYGEYHYHNKPASSSGATSPAPSQNNNSAVEAERQAEAQRNTEAEKQRNAEAQRKAEEERQRVAEEQRKAEEARKQEEAQRQADIEKGQLEGQKNGETDFKAGKNDAACSWKI
;
A
#
# COMPACT_ATOMS: atom_id res chain seq x y z
N MET A 1 -34.00 -71.24 -19.83
CA MET A 1 -33.39 -70.19 -20.69
C MET A 1 -33.22 -68.86 -19.95
N ARG A 2 -34.28 -68.12 -19.61
CA ARG A 2 -34.16 -66.76 -19.01
C ARG A 2 -33.34 -66.65 -17.72
N GLN A 3 -33.42 -67.63 -16.82
CA GLN A 3 -32.65 -67.60 -15.56
C GLN A 3 -31.15 -67.89 -15.77
N GLN A 4 -30.80 -68.72 -16.75
CA GLN A 4 -29.39 -69.00 -17.07
C GLN A 4 -28.74 -67.82 -17.78
N VAL A 5 -29.48 -67.08 -18.61
CA VAL A 5 -29.01 -65.82 -19.21
C VAL A 5 -28.77 -64.75 -18.14
N LYS A 6 -29.66 -64.64 -17.13
CA LYS A 6 -29.48 -63.70 -16.01
C LYS A 6 -28.25 -64.03 -15.16
N LYS A 7 -28.02 -65.30 -14.84
CA LYS A 7 -26.83 -65.74 -14.09
C LYS A 7 -25.55 -65.51 -14.90
N LEU A 8 -25.56 -65.85 -16.18
CA LEU A 8 -24.42 -65.63 -17.08
C LEU A 8 -24.09 -64.13 -17.22
N LEU A 9 -25.10 -63.26 -17.38
CA LEU A 9 -24.93 -61.80 -17.44
C LEU A 9 -24.42 -61.21 -16.12
N LEU A 10 -24.90 -61.70 -14.96
CA LEU A 10 -24.43 -61.26 -13.66
C LEU A 10 -22.96 -61.64 -13.41
N THR A 11 -22.55 -62.86 -13.77
CA THR A 11 -21.18 -63.31 -13.57
C THR A 11 -20.19 -62.63 -14.53
N THR A 12 -20.53 -62.49 -15.82
CA THR A 12 -19.63 -61.81 -16.77
C THR A 12 -19.51 -60.30 -16.52
N SER A 13 -20.52 -59.66 -15.92
CA SER A 13 -20.46 -58.24 -15.56
C SER A 13 -19.53 -57.97 -14.37
N ILE A 14 -19.40 -58.93 -13.46
CA ILE A 14 -18.52 -58.82 -12.28
C ILE A 14 -17.05 -59.03 -12.69
N GLU A 15 -16.77 -59.97 -13.59
CA GLU A 15 -15.40 -60.25 -14.06
C GLU A 15 -14.79 -59.05 -14.83
N LEU A 16 -15.60 -58.26 -15.54
CA LEU A 16 -15.13 -57.09 -16.30
C LEU A 16 -14.75 -55.91 -15.39
N LEU A 17 -15.23 -55.87 -14.14
CA LEU A 17 -14.96 -54.79 -13.19
C LEU A 17 -13.59 -54.88 -12.51
N VAL A 18 -12.95 -56.06 -12.52
CA VAL A 18 -11.70 -56.32 -11.78
C VAL A 18 -10.46 -56.16 -12.67
N ALA A 19 -10.63 -55.92 -13.97
CA ALA A 19 -9.51 -55.65 -14.86
C ALA A 19 -8.84 -54.30 -14.46
N PRO A 20 -7.54 -54.29 -14.09
CA PRO A 20 -6.84 -53.05 -13.78
C PRO A 20 -6.69 -52.23 -15.06
N ILE A 21 -7.48 -51.16 -15.17
CA ILE A 21 -7.24 -50.10 -16.14
C ILE A 21 -5.91 -49.46 -15.78
N SER A 22 -4.87 -49.78 -16.55
CA SER A 22 -3.56 -49.14 -16.43
C SER A 22 -3.69 -47.67 -16.81
N ALA A 23 -3.97 -46.82 -15.82
CA ALA A 23 -3.98 -45.38 -15.99
C ALA A 23 -2.54 -44.87 -15.90
N TYR A 24 -1.94 -44.56 -17.05
CA TYR A 24 -0.70 -43.80 -17.08
C TYR A 24 -0.99 -42.36 -16.66
N ALA A 25 -0.80 -42.08 -15.37
CA ALA A 25 -0.87 -40.71 -14.85
C ALA A 25 0.28 -39.91 -15.48
N HIS A 26 -0.06 -38.89 -16.27
CA HIS A 26 0.91 -37.93 -16.78
C HIS A 26 1.44 -37.06 -15.63
N PRO A 27 2.74 -36.75 -15.59
CA PRO A 27 3.33 -35.96 -14.52
C PRO A 27 2.94 -34.49 -14.63
N GLY A 28 1.92 -34.10 -13.89
CA GLY A 28 1.52 -32.70 -13.74
C GLY A 28 0.01 -32.57 -13.70
N ARG A 29 -0.50 -31.76 -12.75
CA ARG A 29 -1.88 -31.30 -12.83
C ARG A 29 -1.93 -30.19 -13.86
N THR A 30 -2.84 -30.29 -14.83
CA THR A 30 -3.19 -29.17 -15.69
C THR A 30 -3.71 -28.03 -14.81
N ASP A 31 -3.15 -26.84 -14.97
CA ASP A 31 -3.61 -25.64 -14.25
C ASP A 31 -4.90 -25.07 -14.86
N ALA A 32 -5.40 -23.99 -14.26
CA ALA A 32 -6.62 -23.32 -14.70
C ALA A 32 -6.57 -22.80 -16.14
N ASN A 33 -5.37 -22.63 -16.70
CA ASN A 33 -5.19 -22.15 -18.06
C ASN A 33 -5.19 -23.28 -19.09
N GLY A 34 -5.14 -24.56 -18.67
CA GLY A 34 -5.20 -25.70 -19.60
C GLY A 34 -3.83 -26.26 -20.02
N GLY A 35 -2.76 -25.89 -19.31
CA GLY A 35 -1.42 -26.46 -19.50
C GLY A 35 -0.76 -26.92 -18.18
N HIS A 36 0.48 -27.39 -18.25
CA HIS A 36 1.26 -27.80 -17.09
C HIS A 36 2.77 -27.63 -17.32
N THR A 37 3.53 -27.41 -16.25
CA THR A 37 5.01 -27.44 -16.30
C THR A 37 5.52 -28.86 -16.11
N CYS A 38 6.36 -29.34 -17.02
CA CYS A 38 7.00 -30.63 -16.88
C CYS A 38 8.10 -30.61 -15.81
N ARG A 39 7.96 -31.49 -14.80
CA ARG A 39 8.91 -31.62 -13.68
C ARG A 39 9.49 -33.02 -13.50
N THR A 40 8.93 -34.03 -14.15
CA THR A 40 9.49 -35.40 -14.08
C THR A 40 9.31 -36.08 -15.43
N ASN A 41 10.29 -36.90 -15.83
CA ASN A 41 10.27 -37.69 -17.07
C ASN A 41 10.06 -36.87 -18.37
N CYS A 42 10.49 -35.61 -18.43
CA CYS A 42 10.21 -34.69 -19.55
C CYS A 42 10.79 -35.16 -20.88
N GLU A 43 12.00 -35.71 -20.84
CA GLU A 43 12.71 -36.23 -22.02
C GLU A 43 11.93 -37.36 -22.70
N LYS A 44 11.20 -38.19 -21.93
CA LYS A 44 10.35 -39.26 -22.47
C LYS A 44 9.20 -38.72 -23.33
N TRP A 45 8.81 -37.47 -23.07
CA TRP A 45 7.75 -36.76 -23.78
C TRP A 45 8.30 -35.74 -24.78
N GLY A 46 9.62 -35.71 -25.01
CA GLY A 46 10.27 -34.77 -25.92
C GLY A 46 10.28 -33.32 -25.42
N LEU A 47 10.08 -33.10 -24.12
CA LEU A 47 10.04 -31.79 -23.48
C LEU A 47 11.31 -31.57 -22.63
N GLN A 48 11.74 -30.33 -22.50
CA GLN A 48 12.82 -29.98 -21.57
C GLN A 48 12.31 -29.88 -20.14
N TYR A 49 13.19 -30.14 -19.16
CA TYR A 49 12.85 -29.99 -17.75
C TYR A 49 12.48 -28.54 -17.44
N GLY A 50 11.29 -28.32 -16.86
CA GLY A 50 10.76 -26.99 -16.57
C GLY A 50 10.00 -26.33 -17.72
N GLU A 51 9.87 -27.01 -18.87
CA GLU A 51 9.08 -26.50 -19.99
C GLU A 51 7.57 -26.60 -19.71
N TYR A 52 6.81 -25.60 -20.14
CA TYR A 52 5.36 -25.54 -19.95
C TYR A 52 4.62 -26.00 -21.21
N HIS A 53 3.71 -26.97 -21.08
CA HIS A 53 3.00 -27.60 -22.19
C HIS A 53 1.47 -27.44 -22.08
N TYR A 54 0.81 -27.08 -23.18
CA TYR A 54 -0.65 -26.89 -23.27
C TYR A 54 -1.36 -28.11 -23.88
N HIS A 55 -2.44 -28.56 -23.26
CA HIS A 55 -3.20 -29.72 -23.76
C HIS A 55 -4.31 -29.36 -24.76
N ASN A 56 -4.77 -28.12 -24.80
CA ASN A 56 -5.98 -27.75 -25.55
C ASN A 56 -5.67 -27.14 -26.93
N LYS A 57 -5.34 -27.99 -27.91
CA LYS A 57 -5.46 -27.65 -29.34
C LYS A 57 -6.84 -28.12 -29.83
N PRO A 58 -7.65 -27.27 -30.50
CA PRO A 58 -8.74 -27.80 -31.33
C PRO A 58 -8.12 -28.70 -32.40
N ALA A 59 -8.73 -29.87 -32.63
CA ALA A 59 -8.18 -31.00 -33.37
C ALA A 59 -7.46 -30.61 -34.67
N SER A 60 -6.33 -31.26 -34.96
CA SER A 60 -5.72 -31.26 -36.30
C SER A 60 -5.30 -32.68 -36.64
N SER A 61 -6.11 -33.35 -37.45
CA SER A 61 -5.66 -34.45 -38.29
C SER A 61 -4.96 -33.86 -39.52
N SER A 62 -3.67 -34.16 -39.61
CA SER A 62 -2.78 -34.26 -40.79
C SER A 62 -3.24 -33.66 -42.13
N GLY A 63 -2.44 -32.73 -42.65
CA GLY A 63 -2.42 -32.38 -44.07
C GLY A 63 -2.08 -30.91 -44.31
N ALA A 64 -0.86 -30.65 -44.73
CA ALA A 64 -0.29 -29.34 -45.04
C ALA A 64 -1.30 -28.34 -45.66
N THR A 65 -1.60 -27.28 -44.92
CA THR A 65 -1.89 -25.96 -45.47
C THR A 65 -1.63 -24.96 -44.36
N SER A 66 -0.65 -24.09 -44.55
CA SER A 66 -0.36 -22.98 -43.64
C SER A 66 -1.65 -22.19 -43.40
N PRO A 67 -2.20 -22.12 -42.17
CA PRO A 67 -3.27 -21.19 -41.89
C PRO A 67 -2.63 -19.85 -41.54
N ALA A 68 -3.09 -18.80 -42.21
CA ALA A 68 -2.79 -17.41 -41.88
C ALA A 68 -3.06 -17.13 -40.38
N PRO A 69 -2.30 -16.23 -39.74
CA PRO A 69 -2.46 -15.96 -38.32
C PRO A 69 -3.81 -15.28 -38.06
N SER A 70 -4.68 -15.95 -37.31
CA SER A 70 -5.93 -15.37 -36.80
C SER A 70 -5.61 -14.30 -35.74
N GLN A 71 -6.02 -13.07 -36.01
CA GLN A 71 -5.63 -11.86 -35.28
C GLN A 71 -6.43 -11.58 -33.99
N ASN A 72 -7.13 -12.54 -33.38
CA ASN A 72 -8.14 -12.20 -32.35
C ASN A 72 -7.67 -12.21 -30.88
N ASN A 73 -6.46 -12.70 -30.56
CA ASN A 73 -5.99 -12.76 -29.16
C ASN A 73 -5.24 -11.51 -28.68
N ASN A 74 -4.87 -10.59 -29.58
CA ASN A 74 -4.13 -9.37 -29.22
C ASN A 74 -5.03 -8.31 -28.56
N SER A 75 -6.34 -8.30 -28.87
CA SER A 75 -7.28 -7.31 -28.36
C SER A 75 -7.52 -7.41 -26.85
N ALA A 76 -7.65 -8.63 -26.33
CA ALA A 76 -7.87 -8.86 -24.89
C ALA A 76 -6.64 -8.50 -24.05
N VAL A 77 -5.44 -8.84 -24.53
CA VAL A 77 -4.17 -8.53 -23.86
C VAL A 77 -3.91 -7.02 -23.85
N GLU A 78 -4.20 -6.32 -24.96
CA GLU A 78 -4.10 -4.86 -25.00
C GLU A 78 -5.15 -4.16 -24.10
N ALA A 79 -6.36 -4.70 -23.99
CA ALA A 79 -7.38 -4.17 -23.09
C ALA A 79 -6.97 -4.30 -21.60
N GLU A 80 -6.39 -5.43 -21.20
CA GLU A 80 -5.86 -5.61 -19.84
C GLU A 80 -4.69 -4.67 -19.56
N ARG A 81 -3.77 -4.51 -20.51
CA ARG A 81 -2.62 -3.61 -20.39
C ARG A 81 -3.05 -2.15 -20.26
N GLN A 82 -4.09 -1.73 -21.01
CA GLN A 82 -4.67 -0.40 -20.90
C GLN A 82 -5.39 -0.20 -19.56
N ALA A 83 -6.15 -1.20 -19.09
CA ALA A 83 -6.81 -1.14 -17.79
C ALA A 83 -5.80 -1.06 -16.63
N GLU A 84 -4.68 -1.79 -16.72
CA GLU A 84 -3.60 -1.72 -15.74
C GLU A 84 -2.86 -0.37 -15.78
N ALA A 85 -2.57 0.15 -16.98
CA ALA A 85 -1.98 1.48 -17.12
C ALA A 85 -2.88 2.58 -16.54
N GLN A 86 -4.20 2.49 -16.74
CA GLN A 86 -5.17 3.41 -16.14
C GLN A 86 -5.18 3.31 -14.61
N ARG A 87 -5.18 2.09 -14.05
CA ARG A 87 -5.11 1.87 -12.60
C ARG A 87 -3.81 2.42 -12.01
N ASN A 88 -2.67 2.22 -12.67
CA ASN A 88 -1.39 2.75 -12.22
C ASN A 88 -1.37 4.29 -12.27
N THR A 89 -1.89 4.89 -13.33
CA THR A 89 -1.99 6.35 -13.46
C THR A 89 -2.89 6.94 -12.37
N GLU A 90 -4.02 6.30 -12.09
CA GLU A 90 -4.94 6.76 -11.04
C GLU A 90 -4.35 6.59 -9.64
N ALA A 91 -3.68 5.46 -9.37
CA ALA A 91 -2.97 5.24 -8.12
C ALA A 91 -1.85 6.27 -7.91
N GLU A 92 -1.13 6.67 -8.97
CA GLU A 92 -0.09 7.70 -8.90
C GLU A 92 -0.69 9.09 -8.64
N LYS A 93 -1.80 9.44 -9.30
CA LYS A 93 -2.54 10.68 -9.00
C LYS A 93 -3.01 10.73 -7.56
N GLN A 94 -3.55 9.64 -7.02
CA GLN A 94 -3.99 9.56 -5.64
C GLN A 94 -2.83 9.74 -4.66
N ARG A 95 -1.69 9.10 -4.91
CA ARG A 95 -0.47 9.28 -4.10
C ARG A 95 0.03 10.72 -4.13
N ASN A 96 0.02 11.37 -5.31
CA ASN A 96 0.43 12.76 -5.43
C ASN A 96 -0.54 13.70 -4.71
N ALA A 97 -1.85 13.49 -4.84
CA ALA A 97 -2.87 14.27 -4.12
C ALA A 97 -2.75 14.09 -2.60
N GLU A 98 -2.51 12.87 -2.11
CA GLU A 98 -2.27 12.63 -0.69
C GLU A 98 -0.97 13.30 -0.19
N ALA A 99 0.10 13.24 -0.98
CA ALA A 99 1.36 13.90 -0.65
C ALA A 99 1.19 15.42 -0.57
N GLN A 100 0.45 16.02 -1.51
CA GLN A 100 0.13 17.45 -1.48
C GLN A 100 -0.70 17.82 -0.24
N ARG A 101 -1.72 17.04 0.10
CA ARG A 101 -2.53 17.27 1.30
C ARG A 101 -1.69 17.21 2.58
N LYS A 102 -0.80 16.22 2.70
CA LYS A 102 0.12 16.11 3.85
C LYS A 102 1.08 17.29 3.93
N ALA A 103 1.64 17.71 2.79
CA ALA A 103 2.53 18.86 2.74
C ALA A 103 1.81 20.17 3.10
N GLU A 104 0.54 20.33 2.72
CA GLU A 104 -0.26 21.48 3.11
C GLU A 104 -0.63 21.47 4.59
N GLU A 105 -1.02 20.31 5.13
CA GLU A 105 -1.29 20.14 6.57
C GLU A 105 -0.04 20.46 7.41
N GLU A 106 1.14 20.01 6.98
CA GLU A 106 2.41 20.34 7.64
C GLU A 106 2.70 21.85 7.59
N ARG A 107 2.48 22.50 6.44
CA ARG A 107 2.62 23.96 6.33
C ARG A 107 1.68 24.70 7.26
N GLN A 108 0.44 24.24 7.42
CA GLN A 108 -0.53 24.84 8.35
C GLN A 108 -0.08 24.67 9.80
N ARG A 109 0.42 23.48 10.18
CA ARG A 109 0.94 23.22 11.52
C ARG A 109 2.15 24.10 11.84
N VAL A 110 3.10 24.24 10.91
CA VAL A 110 4.26 25.11 11.08
C VAL A 110 3.83 26.58 11.17
N ALA A 111 2.88 27.03 10.35
CA ALA A 111 2.38 28.40 10.43
C ALA A 111 1.66 28.68 11.76
N GLU A 112 0.89 27.72 12.28
CA GLU A 112 0.25 27.85 13.59
C GLU A 112 1.28 27.89 14.73
N GLU A 113 2.31 27.04 14.66
CA GLU A 113 3.41 27.04 15.63
C GLU A 113 4.19 28.36 15.61
N GLN A 114 4.49 28.89 14.43
CA GLN A 114 5.13 30.21 14.29
C GLN A 114 4.26 31.33 14.88
N ARG A 115 2.94 31.30 14.64
CA ARG A 115 2.02 32.26 15.24
C ARG A 115 2.00 32.17 16.76
N LYS A 116 1.98 30.96 17.32
CA LYS A 116 2.05 30.75 18.78
C LYS A 116 3.39 31.23 19.36
N ALA A 117 4.50 30.97 18.67
CA ALA A 117 5.82 31.44 19.07
C ALA A 117 5.92 32.97 19.03
N GLU A 118 5.35 33.61 18.00
CA GLU A 118 5.29 35.07 17.91
C GLU A 118 4.43 35.68 19.01
N GLU A 119 3.27 35.07 19.30
CA GLU A 119 2.41 35.50 20.40
C GLU A 119 3.12 35.35 21.76
N ALA A 120 3.80 34.23 21.99
CA ALA A 120 4.61 34.01 23.20
C ALA A 120 5.73 35.05 23.32
N ARG A 121 6.44 35.37 22.22
CA ARG A 121 7.46 36.43 22.21
C ARG A 121 6.86 37.80 22.57
N LYS A 122 5.69 38.12 22.02
CA LYS A 122 4.99 39.38 22.31
C LYS A 122 4.53 39.44 23.77
N GLN A 123 4.08 38.33 24.34
CA GLN A 123 3.74 38.25 25.77
C GLN A 123 4.98 38.41 26.65
N GLU A 124 6.10 37.77 26.30
CA GLU A 124 7.37 37.94 27.02
C GLU A 124 7.86 39.38 26.95
N GLU A 125 7.80 40.02 25.78
CA GLU A 125 8.19 41.42 25.61
C GLU A 125 7.28 42.36 26.40
N ALA A 126 5.96 42.13 26.39
CA ALA A 126 5.02 42.89 27.21
C ALA A 126 5.30 42.73 28.71
N GLN A 127 5.66 41.52 29.15
CA GLN A 127 6.02 41.26 30.54
C GLN A 127 7.34 41.96 30.91
N ARG A 128 8.36 41.91 30.05
CA ARG A 128 9.61 42.66 30.24
C ARG A 128 9.35 44.15 30.36
N GLN A 129 8.46 44.70 29.54
CA GLN A 129 8.11 46.12 29.59
C GLN A 129 7.40 46.47 30.91
N ALA A 130 6.48 45.61 31.36
CA ALA A 130 5.80 45.78 32.65
C ALA A 130 6.78 45.71 33.84
N ASP A 131 7.78 44.82 33.78
CA ASP A 131 8.82 44.72 34.81
C ASP A 131 9.71 45.97 34.84
N ILE A 132 10.07 46.53 33.67
CA ILE A 132 10.81 47.79 33.56
C ILE A 132 10.00 48.95 34.17
N GLU A 133 8.72 49.07 33.81
CA GLU A 133 7.83 50.11 34.34
C GLU A 133 7.68 50.00 35.86
N LYS A 134 7.46 48.78 36.38
CA LYS A 134 7.40 48.52 37.81
C LYS A 134 8.68 48.94 38.52
N GLY A 135 9.85 48.59 37.96
CA GLY A 135 11.14 48.99 38.50
C GLY A 135 11.35 50.51 38.55
N GLN A 136 10.89 51.23 37.52
CA GLN A 136 10.93 52.70 37.51
C GLN A 136 10.04 53.32 38.61
N LEU A 137 8.83 52.80 38.78
CA LEU A 137 7.89 53.27 39.81
C LEU A 137 8.41 52.99 41.22
N GLU A 138 8.99 51.80 41.45
CA GLU A 138 9.64 51.47 42.72
C GLU A 138 10.84 52.38 42.98
N GLY A 139 11.67 52.63 41.97
CA GLY A 139 12.78 53.58 42.06
C GLY A 139 12.33 55.02 42.40
N GLN A 140 11.27 55.52 41.76
CA GLN A 140 10.70 56.83 42.09
C GLN A 140 10.17 56.89 43.52
N LYS A 141 9.43 55.87 43.98
CA LYS A 141 8.90 55.82 45.35
C LYS A 141 10.01 55.81 46.38
N ASN A 142 11.02 54.96 46.20
CA ASN A 142 12.16 54.85 47.12
C ASN A 142 12.99 56.15 47.13
N GLY A 143 13.22 56.75 45.97
CA GLY A 143 13.89 58.05 45.87
C GLY A 143 13.11 59.17 46.55
N GLU A 144 11.78 59.19 46.43
CA GLU A 144 10.95 60.19 47.12
C GLU A 144 10.89 59.98 48.63
N THR A 145 10.85 58.73 49.11
CA THR A 145 10.92 58.44 50.54
C THR A 145 12.27 58.86 51.13
N ASP A 146 13.37 58.57 50.44
CA ASP A 146 14.72 58.94 50.87
C ASP A 146 14.91 60.45 50.88
N PHE A 147 14.40 61.15 49.85
CA PHE A 147 14.43 62.61 49.80
C PHE A 147 13.62 63.25 50.93
N LYS A 148 12.43 62.73 51.23
CA LYS A 148 11.61 63.20 52.37
C LYS A 148 12.28 62.93 53.70
N ALA A 149 12.89 61.76 53.89
CA ALA A 149 13.65 61.41 55.10
C ALA A 149 14.79 62.41 55.32
N GLY A 150 15.66 62.62 54.32
CA GLY A 150 16.78 63.55 54.44
C GLY A 150 16.36 65.01 54.71
N LYS A 151 15.20 65.43 54.23
CA LYS A 151 14.66 66.78 54.49
C LYS A 151 14.14 66.93 55.93
N ASN A 152 13.59 65.87 56.51
CA ASN A 152 13.19 65.84 57.92
C ASN A 152 14.40 65.81 58.86
N ASP A 153 15.46 65.07 58.48
CA ASP A 153 16.72 65.02 59.23
C ASP A 153 17.43 66.39 59.24
N ALA A 154 17.47 67.07 58.08
CA ALA A 154 18.00 68.43 57.96
C ALA A 154 17.18 69.45 58.79
N ALA A 155 15.85 69.31 58.82
CA ALA A 155 14.97 70.17 59.63
C ALA A 155 15.12 69.92 61.15
N CYS A 156 15.40 68.69 61.58
CA CYS A 156 15.75 68.38 62.97
C CYS A 156 17.11 68.96 63.38
N SER A 157 18.09 68.99 62.47
CA SER A 157 19.45 69.49 62.75
C SER A 157 19.53 71.01 62.95
N TRP A 158 18.50 71.79 62.59
CA TRP A 158 18.45 73.25 62.72
C TRP A 158 17.65 73.74 63.94
N LYS A 159 17.20 72.83 64.82
CA LYS A 159 16.30 73.12 65.94
C LYS A 159 16.95 73.01 67.33
N ILE A 160 18.27 73.04 67.38
CA ILE A 160 19.12 73.12 68.59
C ILE A 160 19.77 74.50 68.59
#